data_AF-A0AAW2VFE8-F1
#
_entry.id   AF-A0AAW2VFE8-F1
#
_cell.length_a   1.000
_cell.length_b   1.000
_cell.length_c   1.000
_cell.angle_alpha   90.00
_cell.angle_beta   90.00
_cell.angle_gamma   90.00
#
_symmetry.space_group_name_H-M   'P 1'
#
loop_
_entity.id
_entity.type
_entity.pdbx_description
1 polymer ?
#
loop_
_entity_poly.entity_id
_entity_poly.type
_entity_poly.pdbx_seq_one_letter_code
_entity_poly.pdbx_strand_id
1 'polypeptide(L)' 'MRVDGPLSRSSDVATPKDRRVGLIYDERMCQHYAPDYEDHPECPDRVRVIWDRLNSSGLAKRSFL' A
#
# COMPACT_ATOMS: atom_id res chain seq x y z
N MET A 1 -21.29 -33.62 28.76
CA MET A 1 -21.42 -32.31 28.09
C MET A 1 -20.70 -32.41 26.76
N ARG A 2 -21.42 -32.35 25.64
CA ARG A 2 -20.82 -32.27 24.30
C ARG A 2 -21.07 -30.85 23.78
N VAL A 3 -20.00 -30.14 23.45
CA VAL A 3 -20.03 -28.81 22.84
C VAL A 3 -19.46 -28.94 21.44
N ASP A 4 -20.30 -29.39 20.51
CA ASP A 4 -20.02 -29.35 19.08
C ASP A 4 -20.95 -28.31 18.45
N GLY A 5 -20.63 -27.04 18.68
CA GLY A 5 -21.18 -25.94 17.92
C GLY A 5 -20.17 -25.56 16.84
N PRO A 6 -20.52 -25.53 15.54
CA PRO A 6 -19.61 -24.96 14.56
C PRO A 6 -19.37 -23.50 14.95
N LEU A 7 -18.11 -23.15 15.19
CA LEU A 7 -17.68 -21.76 15.24
C LEU A 7 -18.03 -21.17 13.88
N SER A 8 -19.19 -20.50 13.81
CA SER A 8 -19.57 -19.67 12.68
C SER A 8 -18.52 -18.57 12.60
N ARG A 9 -17.50 -18.81 11.77
CA ARG A 9 -16.60 -17.77 11.32
C ARG A 9 -17.52 -16.83 10.56
N SER A 10 -17.96 -15.76 11.23
CA SER A 10 -18.63 -14.64 10.58
C SER A 10 -17.67 -14.17 9.49
N SER A 11 -17.87 -14.69 8.29
CA SER A 11 -17.20 -14.20 7.11
C SER A 11 -17.79 -12.81 6.94
N ASP A 12 -17.08 -11.80 7.39
CA ASP A 12 -17.26 -10.43 6.93
C ASP A 12 -17.00 -10.48 5.41
N VAL A 13 -18.05 -10.81 4.66
CA VAL A 13 -18.06 -10.76 3.21
C VAL A 13 -18.06 -9.28 2.88
N ALA A 14 -16.89 -8.67 2.91
CA ALA A 14 -16.67 -7.32 2.42
C ALA A 14 -17.19 -7.29 0.99
N THR A 15 -18.26 -6.54 0.75
CA THR A 15 -18.79 -6.43 -0.59
C THR A 15 -17.73 -5.70 -1.45
N PRO A 16 -17.64 -5.97 -2.76
CA PRO A 16 -16.65 -5.31 -3.63
C PRO A 16 -16.68 -3.77 -3.55
N LYS A 17 -17.80 -3.17 -3.15
CA LYS A 17 -17.95 -1.72 -2.93
C LYS A 17 -17.26 -1.20 -1.67
N ASP A 18 -16.96 -2.05 -0.70
CA ASP A 18 -16.42 -1.64 0.60
C ASP A 18 -14.89 -1.72 0.66
N ARG A 19 -14.24 -2.25 -0.38
CA ARG A 19 -12.78 -2.42 -0.41
C ARG A 19 -12.10 -1.15 -0.90
N ARG A 20 -11.95 -0.18 0.01
CA ARG A 20 -11.09 1.00 -0.20
C ARG A 20 -9.64 0.66 0.12
N VAL A 21 -8.71 1.21 -0.66
CA VAL A 21 -7.28 1.06 -0.44
C VAL A 21 -6.71 2.42 -0.08
N GLY A 22 -5.96 2.46 1.02
CA GLY A 22 -5.20 3.63 1.43
C GLY A 22 -3.93 3.81 0.62
N LEU A 23 -3.60 5.05 0.27
CA LEU A 23 -2.31 5.41 -0.34
C LEU A 23 -1.82 6.71 0.30
N ILE A 24 -0.59 6.69 0.81
CA ILE A 24 0.12 7.88 1.32
C ILE A 24 1.37 8.05 0.48
N TYR A 25 1.58 9.25 -0.01
CA TYR A 25 2.82 9.68 -0.63
C TYR A 25 3.14 11.07 -0.11
N ASP A 26 4.39 11.28 0.28
CA ASP A 26 4.93 12.58 0.66
C ASP A 26 6.26 12.77 -0.06
N GLU A 27 6.46 13.94 -0.66
CA GLU A 27 7.66 14.21 -1.46
C GLU A 27 8.95 14.21 -0.62
N ARG A 28 8.84 14.39 0.70
CA ARG A 28 9.96 14.23 1.64
C ARG A 28 10.48 12.80 1.69
N MET A 29 9.67 11.81 1.30
CA MET A 29 10.13 10.44 1.11
C MET A 29 11.10 10.29 -0.06
N CYS A 30 11.44 11.34 -0.81
CA CYS A 30 12.51 11.31 -1.82
C CYS A 30 13.83 11.92 -1.31
N GLN A 31 13.90 12.32 -0.04
CA GLN A 31 15.08 12.97 0.54
C GLN A 31 16.07 11.98 1.18
N HIS A 32 15.75 10.68 1.22
CA HIS A 32 16.71 9.65 1.65
C HIS A 32 17.80 9.50 0.60
N TYR A 33 18.94 10.12 0.83
CA TYR A 33 20.11 10.02 -0.03
C TYR A 33 21.35 9.89 0.86
N ALA A 34 22.15 8.85 0.61
CA ALA A 34 23.42 8.61 1.27
C ALA A 34 24.55 8.91 0.25
N PRO A 35 25.21 10.08 0.33
CA PRO A 35 26.23 10.50 -0.65
C PRO A 35 27.42 9.55 -0.75
N ASP A 36 27.72 8.84 0.33
CA ASP A 36 28.92 8.02 0.47
C ASP A 36 28.74 6.57 -0.03
N TYR A 37 27.53 6.21 -0.50
CA TYR A 37 27.19 4.86 -0.94
C TYR A 37 26.50 4.91 -2.31
N GLU A 38 27.32 5.05 -3.35
CA GLU A 38 26.89 5.29 -4.74
C GLU A 38 26.03 4.14 -5.31
N ASP A 39 26.22 2.90 -4.83
CA ASP A 39 25.48 1.68 -5.24
C ASP A 39 24.50 1.19 -4.17
N HIS A 40 23.98 2.09 -3.32
CA HIS A 40 23.06 1.68 -2.26
C HIS A 40 21.70 1.24 -2.84
N PRO A 41 21.16 0.06 -2.45
CA PRO A 41 19.88 -0.43 -2.96
C PRO A 41 18.68 0.40 -2.50
N GLU A 42 18.86 1.25 -1.48
CA GLU A 42 17.88 2.22 -0.98
C GLU A 42 18.23 3.60 -1.55
N CYS A 43 17.36 4.12 -2.44
CA CYS A 43 17.55 5.40 -3.13
C CYS A 43 16.18 6.07 -3.41
N PRO A 44 16.15 7.40 -3.67
CA PRO A 44 14.90 8.15 -3.89
C PRO A 44 14.02 7.60 -5.02
N ASP A 45 14.65 7.03 -6.05
CA ASP A 45 13.95 6.50 -7.22
C ASP A 45 13.03 5.33 -6.87
N ARG A 46 13.30 4.61 -5.78
CA ARG A 46 12.40 3.55 -5.30
C ARG A 46 10.99 4.07 -5.05
N VAL A 47 10.85 5.27 -4.48
CA VAL A 47 9.53 5.84 -4.16
C VAL A 47 8.99 6.63 -5.35
N ARG A 48 9.84 7.43 -6.01
CA ARG A 48 9.47 8.27 -7.15
C ARG A 48 8.92 7.47 -8.32
N VAL A 49 9.63 6.42 -8.75
CA VAL A 49 9.21 5.59 -9.90
C VAL A 49 7.89 4.87 -9.63
N ILE A 50 7.67 4.42 -8.39
CA ILE A 50 6.39 3.80 -8.00
C ILE A 50 5.26 4.83 -8.06
N TRP A 51 5.47 6.03 -7.52
CA TRP A 51 4.49 7.10 -7.54
C TRP A 51 4.09 7.52 -8.97
N ASP A 52 5.08 7.70 -9.85
CA ASP A 52 4.83 8.04 -11.26
C ASP A 52 4.05 6.94 -12.00
N ARG A 53 4.37 5.68 -11.71
CA ARG A 53 3.65 4.53 -12.28
C ARG A 53 2.21 4.43 -11.78
N LEU A 54 1.96 4.69 -10.49
CA LEU A 54 0.61 4.70 -9.92
C LEU A 54 -0.24 5.86 -10.45
N ASN A 55 0.37 7.01 -10.70
CA ASN A 55 -0.32 8.16 -11.29
C ASN A 55 -0.66 7.91 -12.77
N SER A 56 0.31 7.45 -13.56
CA SER A 56 0.10 7.17 -14.98
C SER A 56 -0.90 6.04 -15.23
N SER A 57 -1.01 5.06 -14.32
CA SER A 57 -2.03 4.01 -14.39
C SER A 57 -3.40 4.42 -13.81
N GLY A 58 -3.52 5.63 -13.25
CA GLY A 58 -4.73 6.11 -12.57
C GLY A 58 -5.06 5.38 -11.26
N LEU A 59 -4.15 4.55 -10.73
CA LEU A 59 -4.36 3.83 -9.47
C LEU A 59 -4.31 4.78 -8.27
N ALA A 60 -3.45 5.80 -8.32
CA ALA A 60 -3.38 6.82 -7.29
C ALA A 60 -4.71 7.55 -7.06
N LYS A 61 -5.53 7.72 -8.12
CA LYS A 61 -6.87 8.36 -8.03
C LYS A 61 -7.94 7.43 -7.48
N ARG A 62 -7.71 6.12 -7.49
CA ARG A 62 -8.64 5.08 -7.02
C ARG A 62 -8.42 4.72 -5.55
N SER A 63 -7.25 5.04 -5.01
CA SER A 63 -6.95 4.95 -3.59
C SER A 63 -7.53 6.14 -2.84
N PHE A 64 -7.95 5.90 -1.60
CA PHE A 64 -8.56 6.89 -0.72
C PHE A 64 -7.80 6.91 0.59
N LEU A 65 -7.38 8.09 1.01
CA LEU A 65 -7.00 8.38 2.38
C LEU A 65 -7.38 9.83 2.68
#